data_AF-A0A383EV49-F1
#
_entry.id   AF-A0A383EV49-F1
#
_cell.length_a   1.000
_cell.length_b   1.000
_cell.length_c   1.000
_cell.angle_alpha   90.00
_cell.angle_beta   90.00
_cell.angle_gamma   90.00
#
_symmetry.space_group_name_H-M   'P 1'
#
loop_
_entity.id
_entity.type
_entity.pdbx_description
1 polymer ?
#
loop_
_entity_poly.entity_id
_entity_poly.type
_entity_poly.pdbx_seq_one_letter_code
_entity_poly.pdbx_strand_id
1 'polypeptide(L)'
;HGDDAELTSAGGMIIYGRSDAILNPGGVRIGTSEIYRQVEKLDELVESIAIGQQWEDDVRVVLFVVLQPGIQLTGALENKIRDVIRTNASPRHVPAKILTVPDIPRTRSGKLVELAVRAAVCGHKINSEDAIANPESLDYFRDRSELSVN
;
A
#
# COMPACT_ATOMS: atom_id res chain seq x y z
N HIS A 1 4.17 -9.06 26.38
CA HIS A 1 4.62 -10.00 25.34
C HIS A 1 3.72 -9.74 24.14
N GLY A 2 4.07 -8.99 23.12
CA GLY A 2 5.23 -8.16 22.81
C GLY A 2 4.75 -7.27 21.65
N ASP A 3 5.07 -6.00 21.69
CA ASP A 3 4.98 -5.12 20.52
C ASP A 3 6.37 -4.53 20.40
N ASP A 4 7.18 -5.09 19.49
CA ASP A 4 8.45 -4.49 19.12
C ASP A 4 8.11 -3.31 18.21
N ALA A 5 8.60 -2.12 18.54
CA ALA A 5 8.57 -0.96 17.67
C ALA A 5 10.00 -0.73 17.20
N GLU A 6 10.25 -0.90 15.91
CA GLU A 6 11.55 -0.58 15.33
C GLU A 6 11.48 0.82 14.73
N LEU A 7 12.35 1.69 15.22
CA LEU A 7 12.57 3.02 14.65
C LEU A 7 13.37 2.84 13.36
N THR A 8 12.76 3.18 12.23
CA THR A 8 13.50 3.29 10.98
C THR A 8 14.46 4.48 11.06
N SER A 9 15.58 4.40 10.34
CA SER A 9 16.59 5.46 10.23
C SER A 9 16.05 6.78 9.65
N ALA A 10 14.85 6.76 9.06
CA ALA A 10 14.14 7.93 8.53
C ALA A 10 13.12 8.55 9.53
N GLY A 11 13.08 8.09 10.78
CA GLY A 11 12.14 8.59 11.79
C GLY A 11 10.70 8.06 11.65
N GLY A 12 10.48 7.10 10.75
CA GLY A 12 9.24 6.31 10.69
C GLY A 12 9.22 5.27 11.80
N MET A 13 8.11 5.20 12.55
CA MET A 13 7.88 4.19 13.57
C MET A 13 7.10 3.03 12.95
N ILE A 14 7.72 1.84 12.83
CA ILE A 14 7.02 0.62 12.41
C ILE A 14 6.38 0.03 13.66
N ILE A 15 5.06 0.23 13.81
CA ILE A 15 4.26 -0.53 14.77
C ILE A 15 3.86 -1.82 14.06
N TYR A 16 4.39 -2.98 14.48
CA TYR A 16 3.97 -4.32 14.03
C TYR A 16 2.56 -4.70 14.54
N GLY A 17 1.61 -3.77 14.50
CA GLY A 17 0.24 -3.99 14.91
C GLY A 17 -0.56 -4.67 13.79
N ARG A 18 -0.34 -5.97 13.57
CA ARG A 18 -1.09 -6.89 12.67
C ARG A 18 -2.03 -6.20 11.65
N SER A 19 -1.45 -5.57 10.63
CA SER A 19 -2.19 -4.98 9.50
C SER A 19 -2.04 -5.87 8.25
N ASP A 20 -2.20 -7.19 8.43
CA ASP A 20 -2.12 -8.16 7.34
C ASP A 20 -3.46 -8.22 6.60
N ALA A 21 -3.63 -7.39 5.59
CA ALA A 21 -4.73 -7.57 4.65
C ALA A 21 -4.43 -8.80 3.78
N ILE A 22 -5.44 -9.65 3.58
CA ILE A 22 -5.35 -10.77 2.64
C ILE A 22 -5.87 -10.30 1.28
N LEU A 23 -5.04 -10.43 0.25
CA LEU A 23 -5.43 -10.21 -1.14
C LEU A 23 -5.63 -11.57 -1.82
N ASN A 24 -6.41 -11.60 -2.92
CA ASN A 24 -6.71 -12.86 -3.62
C ASN A 24 -6.51 -12.78 -5.16
N PRO A 25 -5.35 -12.32 -5.66
CA PRO A 25 -5.10 -12.25 -7.11
C PRO A 25 -5.00 -13.64 -7.74
N GLY A 26 -5.78 -13.88 -8.79
CA GLY A 26 -5.84 -15.15 -9.51
C GLY A 26 -6.30 -16.32 -8.63
N GLY A 27 -7.14 -16.04 -7.63
CA GLY A 27 -7.61 -17.04 -6.67
C GLY A 27 -6.58 -17.51 -5.65
N VAL A 28 -5.41 -16.86 -5.56
CA VAL A 28 -4.36 -17.18 -4.59
C VAL A 28 -4.36 -16.17 -3.44
N ARG A 29 -4.54 -16.67 -2.21
CA ARG A 29 -4.48 -15.84 -1.00
C ARG A 29 -3.03 -15.46 -0.68
N ILE A 30 -2.76 -14.16 -0.62
CA ILE A 30 -1.45 -13.60 -0.27
C ILE A 30 -1.59 -12.55 0.83
N GLY A 31 -0.55 -12.36 1.65
CA GLY A 31 -0.51 -11.31 2.66
C GLY A 31 0.10 -10.01 2.11
N THR A 32 -0.45 -8.85 2.48
CA THR A 32 0.19 -7.55 2.16
C THR A 32 1.54 -7.38 2.85
N SER A 33 1.76 -8.01 4.01
CA SER A 33 3.06 -7.96 4.71
C SER A 33 4.21 -8.61 3.93
N GLU A 34 3.93 -9.56 3.04
CA GLU A 34 4.93 -10.12 2.14
C GLU A 34 5.38 -9.10 1.08
N ILE A 35 4.51 -8.15 0.71
CA ILE A 35 4.84 -7.01 -0.16
C ILE A 35 5.61 -5.96 0.63
N TYR A 36 5.07 -5.54 1.78
CA TYR A 36 5.65 -4.47 2.62
C TYR A 36 7.09 -4.75 3.01
N ARG A 37 7.37 -5.99 3.48
CA ARG A 37 8.73 -6.43 3.84
C ARG A 37 9.76 -6.23 2.74
N GLN A 38 9.35 -6.25 1.47
CA GLN A 38 10.26 -6.09 0.34
C GLN A 38 10.43 -4.63 -0.07
N VAL A 39 9.35 -3.86 -0.08
CA VAL A 39 9.39 -2.46 -0.51
C VAL A 39 9.95 -1.54 0.58
N GLU A 40 9.81 -1.90 1.86
CA GLU A 40 10.45 -1.19 2.98
C GLU A 40 11.98 -1.23 2.95
N LYS A 41 12.58 -2.13 2.17
CA LYS A 41 14.04 -2.21 1.97
C LYS A 41 14.55 -1.18 0.95
N LEU A 42 13.66 -0.44 0.31
CA LEU A 42 14.01 0.53 -0.73
C LEU A 42 14.11 1.92 -0.11
N ASP A 43 15.34 2.45 -0.05
CA ASP A 43 15.60 3.79 0.51
C ASP A 43 14.86 4.92 -0.23
N GLU A 44 14.41 4.67 -1.47
CA GLU A 44 13.61 5.61 -2.26
C GLU A 44 12.18 5.83 -1.72
N LEU A 45 11.67 4.91 -0.89
CA LEU A 45 10.31 4.94 -0.37
C LEU A 45 10.30 5.43 1.08
N VAL A 46 9.34 6.29 1.39
CA VAL A 46 9.04 6.70 2.77
C VAL A 46 8.02 5.73 3.38
N GLU A 47 6.97 5.42 2.63
CA GLU A 47 5.88 4.56 3.08
C GLU A 47 5.17 3.94 1.87
N SER A 48 4.43 2.85 2.12
CA SER A 48 3.62 2.21 1.08
C SER A 48 2.36 1.57 1.65
N ILE A 49 1.33 1.42 0.81
CA ILE A 49 0.11 0.69 1.16
C ILE A 49 -0.40 -0.10 -0.04
N ALA A 50 -0.74 -1.36 0.19
CA ALA A 50 -1.20 -2.29 -0.84
C ALA A 50 -2.67 -2.62 -0.64
N ILE A 51 -3.44 -2.57 -1.73
CA ILE A 51 -4.86 -2.94 -1.74
C ILE A 51 -5.17 -3.87 -2.91
N GLY A 52 -6.18 -4.71 -2.70
CA GLY A 52 -6.80 -5.49 -3.76
C GLY A 52 -7.95 -4.71 -4.37
N GLN A 53 -7.92 -4.54 -5.69
CA GLN A 53 -9.00 -3.94 -6.45
C GLN A 53 -9.65 -4.99 -7.34
N GLN A 54 -10.97 -5.11 -7.32
CA GLN A 54 -11.69 -5.91 -8.30
C GLN A 54 -11.44 -5.31 -9.68
N TRP A 55 -10.99 -6.12 -10.64
CA TRP A 55 -10.68 -5.68 -11.99
C TRP A 55 -10.91 -6.86 -12.93
N GLU A 56 -11.78 -6.67 -13.91
CA GLU A 56 -12.34 -7.77 -14.72
C GLU A 56 -12.94 -8.86 -13.80
N ASP A 57 -12.70 -10.13 -14.10
CA ASP A 57 -13.14 -11.29 -13.31
C ASP A 57 -12.15 -11.68 -12.20
N ASP A 58 -11.19 -10.81 -11.84
CA ASP A 58 -10.14 -11.09 -10.86
C ASP A 58 -9.88 -9.90 -9.90
N VAL A 59 -8.91 -10.08 -8.99
CA VAL A 59 -8.39 -9.04 -8.11
C VAL A 59 -6.98 -8.67 -8.57
N ARG A 60 -6.76 -7.40 -8.89
CA ARG A 60 -5.40 -6.88 -9.09
C ARG A 60 -4.85 -6.28 -7.81
N VAL A 61 -3.53 -6.44 -7.62
CA VAL A 61 -2.79 -5.76 -6.55
C VAL A 61 -2.42 -4.35 -7.02
N VAL A 62 -2.78 -3.35 -6.22
CA VAL A 62 -2.39 -1.95 -6.41
C VAL A 62 -1.52 -1.55 -5.23
N LEU A 63 -0.33 -1.03 -5.51
CA LEU A 63 0.59 -0.49 -4.51
C LEU A 63 0.64 1.04 -4.65
N PHE A 64 0.32 1.73 -3.57
CA PHE A 64 0.58 3.16 -3.45
C PHE A 64 1.87 3.38 -2.67
N VAL A 65 2.66 4.36 -3.10
CA VAL A 65 3.95 4.68 -2.48
C VAL A 65 4.06 6.18 -2.21
N VAL A 66 4.63 6.51 -1.05
CA VAL A 66 5.15 7.85 -0.74
C VAL A 66 6.66 7.79 -0.99
N LEU A 67 7.18 8.71 -1.80
CA LEU A 67 8.59 8.75 -2.17
C LEU A 67 9.38 9.71 -1.28
N GLN A 68 10.68 9.48 -1.17
CA GLN A 68 11.59 10.44 -0.55
C GLN A 68 11.55 11.79 -1.28
N PRO A 69 11.76 12.92 -0.57
CA PRO A 69 11.82 14.23 -1.19
C PRO A 69 12.82 14.28 -2.37
N GLY A 70 12.36 14.78 -3.52
CA GLY A 70 13.18 14.89 -4.74
C GLY A 70 13.26 13.61 -5.58
N ILE A 71 12.69 12.49 -5.12
CA ILE A 71 12.58 11.26 -5.91
C ILE A 71 11.28 11.25 -6.71
N GLN A 72 11.36 10.76 -7.94
CA GLN A 72 10.20 10.58 -8.83
C GLN A 72 10.00 9.10 -9.14
N LEU A 73 8.74 8.70 -9.31
CA LEU A 73 8.41 7.34 -9.75
C LEU A 73 8.72 7.22 -11.24
N THR A 74 9.95 6.83 -11.53
CA THR A 74 10.40 6.53 -12.89
C THR A 74 10.11 5.08 -13.26
N GLY A 75 10.09 4.76 -14.55
CA GLY A 75 9.99 3.36 -15.00
C GLY A 75 11.10 2.46 -14.44
N ALA A 76 12.29 3.01 -14.18
CA ALA A 76 13.38 2.28 -13.52
C ALA A 76 13.07 1.94 -12.06
N LEU A 77 12.53 2.90 -11.29
CA LEU A 77 12.13 2.67 -9.90
C LEU A 77 10.94 1.71 -9.81
N GLU A 78 9.96 1.87 -10.71
CA GLU A 78 8.85 0.93 -10.83
C GLU A 78 9.32 -0.52 -11.09
N ASN A 79 10.26 -0.71 -12.01
CA ASN A 79 10.83 -2.03 -12.29
C ASN A 79 11.60 -2.56 -11.09
N LYS A 80 12.40 -1.72 -10.42
CA LYS A 80 13.09 -2.07 -9.17
C LYS A 80 12.12 -2.61 -8.11
N ILE A 81 11.01 -1.90 -7.87
CA ILE A 81 9.96 -2.32 -6.93
C ILE A 81 9.39 -3.69 -7.32
N ARG A 82 9.00 -3.86 -8.60
CA ARG A 82 8.44 -5.13 -9.09
C ARG A 82 9.44 -6.28 -8.96
N ASP A 83 10.70 -6.04 -9.25
CA ASP A 83 11.75 -7.07 -9.25
C ASP A 83 12.11 -7.51 -7.82
N VAL A 84 12.20 -6.57 -6.88
CA VAL A 84 12.47 -6.90 -5.47
C VAL A 84 11.32 -7.72 -4.88
N ILE A 85 10.06 -7.35 -5.16
CA ILE A 85 8.89 -8.14 -4.73
C ILE A 85 8.89 -9.52 -5.40
N ARG A 86 9.11 -9.59 -6.72
CA ARG A 86 9.10 -10.85 -7.47
C ARG A 86 10.17 -11.82 -6.98
N THR A 87 11.37 -11.31 -6.69
CA THR A 87 12.53 -12.11 -6.30
C THR A 87 12.39 -12.66 -4.89
N ASN A 88 11.80 -11.89 -3.97
CA ASN A 88 11.79 -12.22 -2.54
C ASN A 88 10.42 -12.65 -2.00
N ALA A 89 9.37 -12.60 -2.82
CA ALA A 89 8.03 -13.11 -2.49
C ALA A 89 7.56 -14.07 -3.61
N SER A 90 6.54 -13.70 -4.39
CA SER A 90 6.10 -14.50 -5.53
C SER A 90 5.56 -13.61 -6.65
N PRO A 91 5.42 -14.12 -7.89
CA PRO A 91 4.82 -13.36 -8.99
C PRO A 91 3.41 -12.83 -8.69
N ARG A 92 2.64 -13.50 -7.82
CA ARG A 92 1.29 -13.07 -7.40
C ARG A 92 1.30 -11.85 -6.49
N HIS A 93 2.40 -11.58 -5.80
CA HIS A 93 2.58 -10.39 -4.96
C HIS A 93 2.92 -9.14 -5.78
N VAL A 94 3.36 -9.30 -7.02
CA VAL A 94 3.81 -8.19 -7.85
C VAL A 94 2.63 -7.28 -8.20
N PRO A 95 2.67 -5.98 -7.83
CA PRO A 95 1.57 -5.06 -8.11
C PRO A 95 1.38 -4.86 -9.61
N ALA A 96 0.13 -4.94 -10.06
CA ALA A 96 -0.25 -4.58 -11.41
C ALA A 96 -0.11 -3.07 -11.64
N LYS A 97 -0.36 -2.27 -10.59
CA LYS A 97 -0.20 -0.81 -10.59
C LYS A 97 0.65 -0.38 -9.40
N ILE A 98 1.58 0.53 -9.66
CA ILE A 98 2.38 1.23 -8.65
C ILE A 98 2.12 2.71 -8.88
N LEU A 99 1.62 3.42 -7.86
CA LEU A 99 1.17 4.81 -7.99
C LEU A 99 1.72 5.63 -6.84
N THR A 100 2.08 6.89 -7.11
CA THR A 100 2.52 7.81 -6.06
C THR A 100 1.36 8.52 -5.39
N VAL A 101 1.48 8.71 -4.08
CA VAL A 101 0.64 9.58 -3.26
C VAL A 101 1.52 10.43 -2.36
N PRO A 102 1.09 11.63 -1.97
CA PRO A 102 1.87 12.49 -1.07
C PRO A 102 1.78 12.03 0.39
N ASP A 103 0.73 11.30 0.76
CA ASP A 103 0.48 10.82 2.13
C ASP A 103 -0.41 9.57 2.13
N ILE A 104 -0.33 8.77 3.19
CA ILE A 104 -1.13 7.55 3.39
C ILE A 104 -1.96 7.70 4.68
N PRO A 105 -3.27 7.40 4.64
CA PRO A 105 -4.13 7.47 5.81
C PRO A 105 -3.71 6.45 6.85
N ARG A 106 -3.72 6.87 8.11
CA ARG A 106 -3.46 6.02 9.27
C ARG A 106 -4.45 6.30 10.39
N THR A 107 -4.68 5.32 11.25
CA THR A 107 -5.45 5.53 12.48
C THR A 107 -4.73 6.50 13.41
N ARG A 108 -5.44 7.03 14.42
CA ARG A 108 -4.81 7.81 15.52
C ARG A 108 -3.73 7.04 16.29
N SER A 109 -3.72 5.71 16.19
CA SER A 109 -2.67 4.85 16.75
C SER A 109 -1.51 4.57 15.79
N GLY A 110 -1.50 5.20 14.61
CA GLY A 110 -0.43 5.09 13.62
C GLY A 110 -0.52 3.89 12.69
N LYS A 111 -1.60 3.10 12.73
CA LYS A 111 -1.76 1.92 11.87
C LYS A 111 -2.30 2.30 10.50
N LEU A 112 -1.81 1.64 9.45
CA LEU A 112 -2.36 1.78 8.10
C LEU A 112 -3.84 1.36 8.06
N VAL A 113 -4.60 1.92 7.12
CA VAL A 113 -6.03 1.62 6.93
C VAL A 113 -6.34 1.13 5.51
N GLU A 114 -5.85 -0.07 5.16
CA GLU A 114 -6.01 -0.67 3.82
C GLU A 114 -7.48 -0.74 3.37
N LEU A 115 -8.39 -1.05 4.29
CA LEU A 115 -9.81 -1.14 3.98
C LEU A 115 -10.42 0.21 3.61
N ALA A 116 -9.98 1.29 4.26
CA ALA A 116 -10.44 2.64 3.95
C ALA A 116 -9.88 3.10 2.59
N VAL A 117 -8.60 2.82 2.32
CA VAL A 117 -7.98 3.10 1.01
C VAL A 117 -8.68 2.32 -0.10
N ARG A 118 -8.94 1.02 0.10
CA ARG A 118 -9.69 0.21 -0.87
C ARG A 118 -11.09 0.78 -1.11
N ALA A 119 -11.79 1.18 -0.05
CA ALA A 119 -13.11 1.79 -0.17
C ALA A 119 -13.06 3.11 -0.95
N ALA A 120 -12.06 3.96 -0.68
CA ALA A 120 -11.85 5.21 -1.42
C ALA A 120 -11.58 4.97 -2.92
N VAL A 121 -10.71 4.01 -3.26
CA VAL A 121 -10.43 3.62 -4.65
C VAL A 121 -11.67 3.09 -5.37
N CYS A 122 -12.51 2.32 -4.66
CA CYS A 122 -13.72 1.73 -5.23
C CYS A 122 -14.97 2.62 -5.16
N GLY A 123 -14.87 3.85 -4.62
CA GLY A 123 -16.03 4.72 -4.42
C GLY A 123 -17.06 4.18 -3.41
N HIS A 124 -16.63 3.31 -2.49
CA HIS A 124 -17.49 2.74 -1.45
C HIS A 124 -17.50 3.61 -0.19
N LYS A 125 -18.56 3.44 0.63
CA LYS A 125 -18.66 4.11 1.93
C LYS A 125 -17.53 3.68 2.88
N ILE A 126 -16.91 4.66 3.53
CA ILE A 126 -15.88 4.46 4.56
C ILE A 126 -16.56 4.49 5.93
N ASN A 127 -16.57 3.36 6.63
CA ASN A 127 -17.35 3.23 7.87
C ASN A 127 -16.64 3.79 9.12
N SER A 128 -15.35 4.10 9.06
CA SER A 128 -14.55 4.49 10.23
C SER A 128 -13.61 5.66 9.92
N GLU A 129 -14.12 6.63 9.15
CA GLU A 129 -13.35 7.82 8.76
C GLU A 129 -12.93 8.65 9.99
N ASP A 130 -13.78 8.75 11.02
CA ASP A 130 -13.49 9.47 12.27
C ASP A 130 -12.28 8.92 13.07
N ALA A 131 -11.93 7.65 12.85
CA ALA A 131 -10.82 6.98 13.51
C ALA A 131 -9.47 7.22 12.79
N ILE A 132 -9.51 7.78 11.59
CA ILE A 132 -8.33 8.14 10.79
C ILE A 132 -7.79 9.47 11.30
N ALA A 133 -6.48 9.57 11.46
CA ALA A 133 -5.81 10.77 11.95
C ALA A 133 -5.75 11.87 10.88
N ASN A 134 -5.53 11.46 9.64
CA ASN A 134 -5.40 12.27 8.43
C ASN A 134 -6.42 11.84 7.35
N PRO A 135 -7.74 11.92 7.62
CA PRO A 135 -8.78 11.45 6.70
C PRO A 135 -8.75 12.15 5.34
N GLU A 136 -8.27 13.39 5.27
CA GLU A 136 -8.07 14.15 4.03
C GLU A 136 -7.13 13.45 3.04
N SER A 137 -6.20 12.64 3.52
CA SER A 137 -5.30 11.87 2.65
C SER A 137 -6.05 10.85 1.78
N LEU A 138 -7.26 10.44 2.16
CA LEU A 138 -8.10 9.55 1.36
C LEU A 138 -8.48 10.14 0.00
N ASP A 139 -8.50 11.48 -0.14
CA ASP A 139 -8.78 12.14 -1.41
C ASP A 139 -7.74 11.79 -2.49
N TYR A 140 -6.49 11.50 -2.11
CA TYR A 140 -5.44 11.11 -3.06
C TYR A 140 -5.66 9.74 -3.71
N PHE A 141 -6.59 8.96 -3.18
CA PHE A 141 -6.92 7.60 -3.65
C PHE A 141 -8.24 7.54 -4.41
N ARG A 142 -9.08 8.58 -4.29
CA ARG A 142 -10.36 8.69 -5.00
C ARG A 142 -10.12 9.03 -6.47
N ASP A 143 -11.03 8.59 -7.34
CA ASP A 143 -11.11 8.97 -8.76
C ASP A 143 -9.80 8.83 -9.58
N ARG A 144 -8.96 7.87 -9.23
CA ARG A 144 -7.71 7.57 -9.95
C ARG A 144 -8.00 7.03 -11.35
N SER A 145 -7.77 7.85 -12.37
CA SER A 145 -7.93 7.46 -13.78
C SER A 145 -7.16 6.20 -14.16
N GLU A 146 -5.98 5.99 -13.57
CA GLU A 146 -5.11 4.83 -13.78
C GLU A 146 -5.68 3.54 -13.20
N LEU A 147 -6.69 3.67 -12.32
CA LEU A 147 -7.40 2.59 -11.66
C LEU A 147 -8.83 2.39 -12.18
N SER A 148 -9.20 3.05 -13.27
CA SER A 148 -10.48 2.82 -13.94
C SER A 148 -10.69 1.33 -14.27
N VAL A 149 -11.93 0.89 -14.06
CA VAL A 149 -12.46 -0.43 -14.41
C VAL A 149 -13.37 -0.22 -15.63
N ASN A 150 -12.77 -0.01 -16.79
CA ASN A 150 -13.52 0.07 -18.05
C ASN A 150 -14.02 -1.31 -18.48
#